data_AF-A0A196P412-F1
#
_entry.id   AF-A0A196P412-F1
#
_cell.length_a   1.000
_cell.length_b   1.000
_cell.length_c   1.000
_cell.angle_alpha   90.00
_cell.angle_beta   90.00
_cell.angle_gamma   90.00
#
_symmetry.space_group_name_H-M   'P 1'
#
loop_
_entity.id
_entity.type
_entity.pdbx_description
1 polymer ?
#
loop_
_entity_poly.entity_id
_entity_poly.type
_entity_poly.pdbx_seq_one_letter_code
_entity_poly.pdbx_strand_id
1 'polypeptide(L)'
;MIIQNDQRRGPEPITTREAQAWLCIGPDKGRDFWETQRWSTHQELFWEDLWMLIGLAPCQPSAFIEELKRPLWETKKVAEYISKTPKVVAAWHKKSTYPTGFSSPALVVGPRKKLWLPIEVEAYRHGQHFTQIAKSIRRRRGQESPRLRQTTEPLVTLDPLTE
;
A
#
# COMPACT_ATOMS: atom_id res chain seq x y z
N MET A 1 32.38 -1.15 10.72
CA MET A 1 30.97 -0.83 10.98
C MET A 1 30.71 0.53 10.36
N ILE A 2 30.26 0.59 9.11
CA ILE A 2 30.04 1.86 8.40
C ILE A 2 28.56 2.17 8.53
N ILE A 3 28.22 3.16 9.36
CA ILE A 3 26.90 3.77 9.37
C ILE A 3 26.81 4.54 8.05
N GLN A 4 26.17 3.93 7.04
CA GLN A 4 25.90 4.61 5.78
C GLN A 4 24.99 5.80 6.10
N ASN A 5 25.51 6.98 5.78
CA ASN A 5 24.80 8.24 5.78
C ASN A 5 23.41 8.05 5.14
N ASP A 6 22.37 8.24 5.95
CA ASP A 6 21.00 8.43 5.49
C ASP A 6 20.98 9.76 4.73
N GLN A 7 21.42 9.74 3.47
CA GLN A 7 21.27 10.85 2.56
C GLN A 7 19.78 11.06 2.41
N ARG A 8 19.26 12.02 3.18
CA ARG A 8 17.93 12.59 2.97
C ARG A 8 17.95 13.18 1.56
N ARG A 9 17.48 12.40 0.58
CA ARG A 9 17.12 12.95 -0.73
C ARG A 9 16.12 14.07 -0.44
N GLY A 10 16.33 15.23 -1.06
CA GLY A 10 15.34 16.31 -1.02
C GLY A 10 13.99 15.81 -1.55
N PRO A 11 12.91 16.56 -1.28
CA PRO A 11 11.58 16.18 -1.74
C PRO A 11 11.59 15.99 -3.26
N GLU A 12 11.15 14.84 -3.72
CA GLU A 12 11.22 14.47 -5.13
C GLU A 12 9.88 14.83 -5.82
N PRO A 13 9.90 15.74 -6.80
CA PRO A 13 8.67 16.17 -7.46
C PRO A 13 8.07 15.02 -8.28
N ILE A 14 6.76 15.03 -8.40
CA ILE A 14 5.98 14.07 -9.18
C ILE A 14 4.96 14.81 -10.04
N THR A 15 4.78 14.37 -11.28
CA THR A 15 3.72 14.92 -12.13
C THR A 15 2.34 14.41 -11.71
N THR A 16 1.29 15.19 -12.00
CA THR A 16 -0.10 14.75 -11.77
C THR A 16 -0.41 13.43 -12.48
N ARG A 17 0.17 13.19 -13.66
CA ARG A 17 0.00 11.95 -14.42
C ARG A 17 0.62 10.76 -13.72
N GLU A 18 1.84 10.90 -13.20
CA GLU A 18 2.50 9.86 -12.41
C GLU A 18 1.74 9.59 -11.11
N ALA A 19 1.27 10.64 -10.43
CA ALA A 19 0.45 10.51 -9.24
C ALA A 19 -0.87 9.77 -9.51
N GLN A 20 -1.55 10.08 -10.62
CA GLN A 20 -2.74 9.36 -11.07
C GLN A 20 -2.43 7.88 -11.37
N ALA A 21 -1.33 7.61 -12.06
CA ALA A 21 -0.89 6.24 -12.36
C ALA A 21 -0.57 5.47 -11.08
N TRP A 22 0.09 6.11 -10.11
CA TRP A 22 0.41 5.52 -8.82
C TRP A 22 -0.84 5.16 -8.01
N LEU A 23 -1.84 6.04 -8.00
CA LEU A 23 -3.17 5.78 -7.42
C LEU A 23 -4.05 4.85 -8.29
N CYS A 24 -3.56 4.44 -9.45
CA CYS A 24 -4.29 3.71 -10.49
C CYS A 24 -5.60 4.40 -10.91
N ILE A 25 -5.72 5.72 -10.76
CA ILE A 25 -6.94 6.48 -11.10
C ILE A 25 -6.87 6.91 -12.56
N GLY A 26 -7.93 6.63 -13.32
CA GLY A 26 -8.06 7.09 -14.70
C GLY A 26 -8.21 8.62 -14.79
N PRO A 27 -7.92 9.23 -15.94
CA PRO A 27 -7.89 10.68 -16.10
C PRO A 27 -9.20 11.36 -15.68
N ASP A 28 -10.35 10.77 -16.01
CA ASP A 28 -11.67 11.33 -15.69
C ASP A 28 -11.93 11.43 -14.19
N LYS A 29 -11.52 10.41 -13.43
CA LYS A 29 -11.67 10.37 -11.96
C LYS A 29 -10.56 11.09 -11.22
N GLY A 30 -9.48 11.41 -11.93
CA GLY A 30 -8.36 12.15 -11.36
C GLY A 30 -8.76 13.56 -10.98
N ARG A 31 -9.55 14.25 -11.83
CA ARG A 31 -9.98 15.63 -11.57
C ARG A 31 -10.76 15.75 -10.26
N ASP A 32 -11.81 14.96 -10.11
CA ASP A 32 -12.64 14.95 -8.89
C ASP A 32 -11.81 14.60 -7.64
N PHE A 33 -10.86 13.68 -7.78
CA PHE A 33 -9.97 13.29 -6.69
C PHE A 33 -9.07 14.47 -6.26
N TRP A 34 -8.41 15.13 -7.20
CA TRP A 34 -7.52 16.26 -6.93
C TRP A 34 -8.27 17.45 -6.32
N GLU A 35 -9.47 17.75 -6.83
CA GLU A 35 -10.34 18.80 -6.28
C GLU A 35 -10.76 18.49 -4.84
N THR A 36 -11.12 17.23 -4.54
CA THR A 36 -11.49 16.79 -3.18
C THR A 36 -10.32 16.92 -2.21
N GLN A 37 -9.10 16.63 -2.66
CA GLN A 37 -7.89 16.80 -1.84
C GLN A 37 -7.43 18.26 -1.75
N ARG A 38 -8.12 19.20 -2.42
CA ARG A 38 -7.74 20.62 -2.55
C ARG A 38 -6.33 20.84 -3.10
N TRP A 39 -5.82 19.88 -3.86
CA TRP A 39 -4.58 20.06 -4.59
C TRP A 39 -4.88 20.84 -5.86
N SER A 40 -4.34 22.06 -5.94
CA SER A 40 -4.48 22.88 -7.14
C SER A 40 -3.61 22.32 -8.27
N THR A 41 -4.03 22.48 -9.52
CA THR A 41 -3.23 22.13 -10.71
C THR A 41 -1.91 22.90 -10.82
N HIS A 42 -1.71 23.93 -10.00
CA HIS A 42 -0.51 24.78 -9.99
C HIS A 42 0.43 24.47 -8.82
N GLN A 43 0.05 23.56 -7.92
CA GLN A 43 0.90 23.16 -6.81
C GLN A 43 1.86 22.06 -7.26
N GLU A 44 3.15 22.22 -6.98
CA GLU A 44 4.11 21.13 -7.12
C GLU A 44 3.70 19.99 -6.18
N LEU A 45 3.55 18.79 -6.74
CA LEU A 45 3.28 17.58 -5.98
C LEU A 45 4.60 16.87 -5.71
N PHE A 46 4.74 16.33 -4.51
CA PHE A 46 5.89 15.51 -4.13
C PHE A 46 5.45 14.10 -3.72
N TRP A 47 6.35 13.13 -3.81
CA TRP A 47 6.07 11.76 -3.35
C TRP A 47 5.64 11.71 -1.88
N GLU A 48 6.24 12.58 -1.06
CA GLU A 48 5.93 12.75 0.34
C GLU A 48 4.46 13.10 0.59
N ASP A 49 3.88 13.93 -0.28
CA ASP A 49 2.46 14.33 -0.21
C ASP A 49 1.54 13.13 -0.47
N LEU A 50 1.88 12.30 -1.47
CA LEU A 50 1.14 11.09 -1.79
C LEU A 50 1.27 10.00 -0.73
N TRP A 51 2.44 9.90 -0.10
CA TRP A 51 2.64 8.99 1.03
C TRP A 51 1.82 9.44 2.25
N MET A 52 1.79 10.73 2.54
CA MET A 52 0.97 11.26 3.64
C MET A 52 -0.52 10.99 3.45
N LEU A 53 -1.01 11.05 2.20
CA LEU A 53 -2.40 10.73 1.85
C LEU A 53 -2.80 9.31 2.28
N ILE A 54 -1.88 8.35 2.20
CA ILE A 54 -2.12 6.95 2.57
C ILE A 54 -1.61 6.61 3.98
N GLY A 55 -1.39 7.63 4.82
CA GLY A 55 -1.00 7.49 6.22
C GLY A 55 0.48 7.16 6.47
N LEU A 56 1.30 7.19 5.42
CA LEU A 56 2.75 7.01 5.55
C LEU A 56 3.43 8.29 6.01
N ALA A 57 4.59 8.15 6.67
CA ALA A 57 5.44 9.29 6.96
C ALA A 57 6.06 9.84 5.66
N PRO A 58 6.36 11.15 5.57
CA PRO A 58 7.00 11.73 4.39
C PRO A 58 8.41 11.15 4.18
N CYS A 59 9.15 10.83 5.25
CA CYS A 59 10.46 10.19 5.11
C CYS A 59 10.34 8.66 5.26
N GLN A 60 10.77 7.92 4.24
CA GLN A 60 10.79 6.45 4.24
C GLN A 60 12.24 5.90 4.20
N PRO A 61 12.47 4.65 4.63
CA PRO A 61 13.79 4.02 4.47
C PRO A 61 14.21 3.95 3.01
N SER A 62 15.43 4.37 2.70
CA SER A 62 15.97 4.45 1.33
C SER A 62 15.91 3.12 0.57
N ALA A 63 16.08 2.00 1.28
CA ALA A 63 16.03 0.65 0.71
C ALA A 63 14.71 0.29 0.01
N PHE A 64 13.60 0.99 0.32
CA PHE A 64 12.26 0.63 -0.18
C PHE A 64 11.53 1.78 -0.88
N ILE A 65 12.19 2.92 -1.09
CA ILE A 65 11.58 4.08 -1.78
C ILE A 65 11.05 3.66 -3.16
N GLU A 66 11.86 2.95 -3.94
CA GLU A 66 11.46 2.53 -5.28
C GLU A 66 10.28 1.54 -5.26
N GLU A 67 10.16 0.73 -4.21
CA GLU A 67 9.01 -0.17 -4.03
C GLU A 67 7.74 0.64 -3.69
N LEU A 68 7.86 1.65 -2.82
CA LEU A 68 6.75 2.52 -2.44
C LEU A 68 6.28 3.42 -3.58
N LYS A 69 7.16 3.71 -4.55
CA LYS A 69 6.82 4.43 -5.79
C LYS A 69 6.11 3.56 -6.83
N ARG A 70 6.04 2.23 -6.64
CA ARG A 70 5.25 1.37 -7.53
C ARG A 70 3.75 1.65 -7.36
N PRO A 71 2.96 1.54 -8.44
CA PRO A 71 1.53 1.75 -8.36
C PRO A 71 0.86 0.86 -7.31
N LEU A 72 -0.08 1.45 -6.57
CA LEU A 72 -0.90 0.72 -5.61
C LEU A 72 -1.72 -0.36 -6.34
N TRP A 73 -2.01 -1.46 -5.66
CA TRP A 73 -2.75 -2.55 -6.27
C TRP A 73 -4.25 -2.36 -6.09
N GLU A 74 -5.01 -2.53 -7.16
CA GLU A 74 -6.47 -2.64 -7.10
C GLU A 74 -6.90 -4.03 -6.60
N THR A 75 -8.14 -4.13 -6.11
CA THR A 75 -8.72 -5.38 -5.58
C THR A 75 -8.54 -6.57 -6.53
N LYS A 76 -8.66 -6.35 -7.84
CA LYS A 76 -8.52 -7.41 -8.84
C LYS A 76 -7.11 -7.99 -8.85
N LYS A 77 -6.09 -7.12 -8.85
CA LYS A 77 -4.68 -7.52 -8.85
C LYS A 77 -4.29 -8.19 -7.54
N VAL A 78 -4.76 -7.66 -6.41
CA VAL A 78 -4.59 -8.31 -5.09
C VAL A 78 -5.16 -9.72 -5.11
N ALA A 79 -6.41 -9.88 -5.58
CA ALA A 79 -7.10 -11.15 -5.62
C ALA A 79 -6.38 -12.18 -6.48
N GLU A 80 -5.95 -11.79 -7.68
CA GLU A 80 -5.11 -12.62 -8.57
C GLU A 80 -3.81 -13.04 -7.86
N TYR A 81 -3.11 -12.07 -7.28
CA TYR A 81 -1.82 -12.31 -6.62
C TYR A 81 -1.92 -13.20 -5.39
N ILE A 82 -3.05 -13.26 -4.68
CA ILE A 82 -3.24 -14.17 -3.53
C ILE A 82 -4.11 -15.39 -3.85
N SER A 83 -4.39 -15.61 -5.14
CA SER A 83 -5.19 -16.74 -5.62
C SER A 83 -6.59 -16.82 -4.97
N LYS A 84 -7.28 -15.67 -4.92
CA LYS A 84 -8.67 -15.53 -4.45
C LYS A 84 -9.53 -14.81 -5.51
N THR A 85 -10.84 -14.82 -5.32
CA THR A 85 -11.73 -14.02 -6.18
C THR A 85 -11.79 -12.56 -5.71
N PRO A 86 -11.96 -11.57 -6.61
CA PRO A 86 -12.14 -10.17 -6.21
C PRO A 86 -13.30 -9.94 -5.23
N LYS A 87 -14.35 -10.76 -5.32
CA LYS A 87 -15.51 -10.73 -4.41
C LYS A 87 -15.11 -11.05 -2.97
N VAL A 88 -14.24 -12.04 -2.77
CA VAL A 88 -13.75 -12.42 -1.44
C VAL A 88 -12.93 -11.29 -0.83
N VAL A 89 -11.99 -10.72 -1.58
CA VAL A 89 -11.14 -9.60 -1.11
C VAL A 89 -11.99 -8.37 -0.79
N ALA A 90 -12.98 -8.04 -1.63
CA ALA A 90 -13.91 -6.94 -1.36
C ALA A 90 -14.76 -7.18 -0.10
N ALA A 91 -15.13 -8.43 0.19
CA ALA A 91 -15.92 -8.77 1.37
C ALA A 91 -15.14 -8.58 2.68
N TRP A 92 -13.83 -8.84 2.69
CA TRP A 92 -12.96 -8.58 3.86
C TRP A 92 -13.05 -7.13 4.32
N HIS A 93 -12.91 -6.20 3.37
CA HIS A 93 -13.07 -4.77 3.65
C HIS A 93 -14.48 -4.42 4.13
N LYS A 94 -15.54 -4.91 3.45
CA LYS A 94 -16.93 -4.61 3.84
C LYS A 94 -17.24 -5.03 5.28
N LYS A 95 -16.62 -6.11 5.76
CA LYS A 95 -16.81 -6.65 7.10
C LYS A 95 -15.75 -6.18 8.09
N SER A 96 -14.82 -5.32 7.68
CA SER A 96 -13.62 -4.96 8.46
C SER A 96 -12.88 -6.18 9.05
N THR A 97 -12.89 -7.30 8.32
CA THR A 97 -12.34 -8.58 8.78
C THR A 97 -11.32 -9.06 7.76
N TYR A 98 -10.04 -8.98 8.12
CA TYR A 98 -8.92 -9.37 7.27
C TYR A 98 -8.31 -10.68 7.76
N PRO A 99 -7.80 -11.54 6.84
CA PRO A 99 -6.98 -12.68 7.24
C PRO A 99 -5.82 -12.25 8.14
N THR A 100 -5.40 -13.14 9.04
CA THR A 100 -4.23 -12.89 9.90
C THR A 100 -3.02 -12.54 9.05
N GLY A 101 -2.35 -11.43 9.39
CA GLY A 101 -1.18 -10.95 8.65
C GLY A 101 -1.48 -10.27 7.31
N PHE A 102 -2.75 -10.09 6.93
CA PHE A 102 -3.13 -9.31 5.76
C PHE A 102 -3.51 -7.87 6.14
N SER A 103 -3.09 -6.88 5.36
CA SER A 103 -3.40 -5.48 5.65
C SER A 103 -4.78 -5.06 5.11
N SER A 104 -5.34 -4.02 5.73
CA SER A 104 -6.43 -3.26 5.13
C SER A 104 -5.91 -2.46 3.93
N PRO A 105 -6.79 -2.02 3.01
CA PRO A 105 -6.37 -1.10 1.95
C PRO A 105 -5.71 0.14 2.55
N ALA A 106 -4.69 0.63 1.85
CA ALA A 106 -4.00 1.88 2.18
C ALA A 106 -4.82 3.11 1.79
N LEU A 107 -5.65 2.98 0.74
CA LEU A 107 -6.55 4.04 0.30
C LEU A 107 -7.90 3.48 -0.15
N VAL A 108 -8.98 4.16 0.24
CA VAL A 108 -10.36 3.84 -0.19
C VAL A 108 -10.90 5.03 -0.98
N VAL A 109 -10.93 4.88 -2.31
CA VAL A 109 -11.42 5.91 -3.24
C VAL A 109 -12.90 5.62 -3.53
N GLY A 110 -13.74 5.95 -2.55
CA GLY A 110 -15.18 5.72 -2.61
C GLY A 110 -15.60 4.24 -2.47
N PRO A 111 -16.88 3.92 -2.73
CA PRO A 111 -17.47 2.64 -2.33
C PRO A 111 -16.97 1.43 -3.12
N ARG A 112 -16.37 1.64 -4.31
CA ARG A 112 -15.96 0.54 -5.21
C ARG A 112 -14.45 0.38 -5.34
N LYS A 113 -13.67 1.44 -5.14
CA LYS A 113 -12.23 1.41 -5.39
C LYS A 113 -11.44 1.42 -4.08
N LYS A 114 -10.58 0.41 -3.92
CA LYS A 114 -9.68 0.24 -2.80
C LYS A 114 -8.31 -0.08 -3.36
N LEU A 115 -7.30 0.44 -2.70
CA LEU A 115 -5.92 0.39 -3.17
C LEU A 115 -5.04 -0.08 -2.03
N TRP A 116 -4.19 -1.07 -2.32
CA TRP A 116 -3.31 -1.71 -1.35
C TRP A 116 -1.86 -1.40 -1.67
N LEU A 117 -1.05 -1.31 -0.61
CA LEU A 117 0.40 -1.26 -0.76
C LEU A 117 0.91 -2.63 -1.23
N PRO A 118 1.61 -2.70 -2.38
CA PRO A 118 2.11 -3.97 -2.93
C PRO A 118 2.90 -4.77 -1.90
N ILE A 119 3.82 -4.10 -1.20
CA ILE A 119 4.73 -4.69 -0.22
C ILE A 119 4.02 -5.32 0.99
N GLU A 120 2.85 -4.81 1.38
CA GLU A 120 2.05 -5.41 2.45
C GLU A 120 1.30 -6.66 1.97
N VAL A 121 0.86 -6.66 0.71
CA VAL A 121 0.25 -7.83 0.07
C VAL A 121 1.30 -8.92 -0.16
N GLU A 122 2.52 -8.53 -0.54
CA GLU A 122 3.67 -9.44 -0.65
C GLU A 122 4.08 -10.01 0.71
N ALA A 123 4.07 -9.20 1.77
CA ALA A 123 4.32 -9.66 3.14
C ALA A 123 3.36 -10.77 3.58
N TYR A 124 2.11 -10.74 3.13
CA TYR A 124 1.15 -11.80 3.42
C TYR A 124 1.47 -13.12 2.72
N ARG A 125 1.87 -13.09 1.43
CA ARG A 125 2.17 -14.31 0.67
C ARG A 125 3.58 -14.85 0.92
N HIS A 126 4.53 -13.96 1.18
CA HIS A 126 5.96 -14.25 1.29
C HIS A 126 6.54 -13.73 2.61
N GLY A 127 5.93 -14.16 3.72
CA GLY A 127 6.17 -13.63 5.06
C GLY A 127 7.64 -13.58 5.51
N GLN A 128 8.47 -14.53 5.10
CA GLN A 128 9.89 -14.55 5.50
C GLN A 128 10.69 -13.36 4.95
N HIS A 129 10.40 -12.91 3.72
CA HIS A 129 11.17 -11.85 3.06
C HIS A 129 10.55 -10.47 3.25
N PHE A 130 9.22 -10.37 3.15
CA PHE A 130 8.55 -9.08 3.06
C PHE A 130 7.94 -8.60 4.39
N THR A 131 7.76 -9.47 5.39
CA THR A 131 7.16 -9.03 6.67
C THR A 131 8.07 -8.07 7.43
N GLN A 132 9.39 -8.33 7.48
CA GLN A 132 10.33 -7.41 8.11
C GLN A 132 10.34 -6.06 7.39
N ILE A 133 10.27 -6.10 6.06
CA ILE A 133 10.24 -4.92 5.22
C ILE A 133 8.97 -4.11 5.46
N ALA A 134 7.79 -4.73 5.38
CA ALA A 134 6.51 -4.06 5.63
C ALA A 134 6.44 -3.43 7.03
N LYS A 135 7.04 -4.06 8.04
CA LYS A 135 7.17 -3.52 9.40
C LYS A 135 8.08 -2.30 9.51
N SER A 136 9.05 -2.16 8.59
CA SER A 136 9.99 -1.03 8.58
C SER A 136 9.41 0.25 7.95
N ILE A 137 8.25 0.14 7.28
CA ILE A 137 7.56 1.28 6.68
C ILE A 137 7.17 2.28 7.77
N ARG A 138 7.58 3.54 7.59
CA ARG A 138 7.29 4.60 8.57
C ARG A 138 5.87 5.11 8.36
N ARG A 139 5.09 5.20 9.44
CA ARG A 139 3.69 5.66 9.42
C ARG A 139 3.51 6.92 10.28
N ARG A 140 2.50 7.73 9.98
CA ARG A 140 2.18 8.91 10.81
C ARG A 140 1.65 8.46 12.17
N ARG A 141 1.99 9.20 13.24
CA ARG A 141 1.52 8.90 14.60
C ARG A 141 -0.02 8.86 14.64
N GLY A 142 -0.58 7.82 15.26
CA GLY A 142 -2.04 7.62 15.36
C GLY A 142 -2.69 6.87 14.18
N GLN A 143 -1.96 6.63 13.10
CA GLN A 143 -2.37 5.73 12.01
C GLN A 143 -1.61 4.40 12.20
N GLU A 144 -2.07 3.56 13.13
CA GLU A 144 -1.50 2.21 13.26
C GLU A 144 -1.72 1.42 11.96
N SER A 145 -0.67 0.77 11.46
CA SER A 145 -0.85 -0.32 10.50
C SER A 145 -1.81 -1.34 11.12
N PRO A 146 -2.81 -1.87 10.40
CA PRO A 146 -3.55 -3.03 10.86
C PRO A 146 -2.50 -4.10 11.15
N ARG A 147 -2.34 -4.42 12.43
CA ARG A 147 -1.13 -5.03 12.97
C ARG A 147 -0.82 -6.32 12.20
N LEU A 148 0.26 -6.31 11.42
CA LEU A 148 0.93 -7.50 10.90
C LEU A 148 1.50 -8.25 12.12
N ARG A 149 0.62 -8.90 12.90
CA ARG A 149 1.03 -9.78 13.98
C ARG A 149 1.76 -10.94 13.32
N GLN A 150 3.07 -11.00 13.57
CA GLN A 150 3.87 -12.19 13.32
C GLN A 150 3.32 -13.27 14.24
N THR A 151 2.68 -14.28 13.68
CA THR A 151 2.58 -15.57 14.33
C THR A 151 3.79 -16.36 13.88
N THR A 152 4.70 -16.59 14.81
CA THR A 152 5.70 -17.67 14.74
C THR A 152 4.95 -18.98 14.93
N GLU A 153 4.16 -19.40 13.95
CA GLU A 153 3.58 -20.74 13.94
C GLU A 153 4.00 -21.45 12.65
N PRO A 154 4.36 -22.74 12.74
CA PRO A 154 4.84 -23.48 11.59
C PRO A 154 3.76 -23.53 10.51
N LEU A 155 4.23 -23.45 9.27
CA LEU A 155 3.46 -23.56 8.03
C LEU A 155 2.45 -24.71 8.16
N VAL A 156 1.18 -24.42 8.44
CA VAL A 156 0.12 -25.41 8.26
C VAL A 156 -0.05 -25.56 6.76
N THR A 157 0.48 -26.66 6.25
CA THR A 157 0.20 -27.18 4.92
C THR A 157 -1.32 -27.32 4.80
N LEU A 158 -1.95 -26.40 4.08
CA LEU A 158 -3.29 -26.64 3.58
C LEU A 158 -3.14 -27.47 2.32
N ASP A 159 -3.20 -28.78 2.50
CA ASP A 159 -3.35 -29.75 1.42
C ASP A 159 -4.66 -29.51 0.63
N PRO A 160 -4.70 -29.96 -0.64
CA PRO A 160 -5.63 -29.47 -1.64
C PRO A 160 -7.05 -29.96 -1.39
N LEU A 161 -8.01 -29.15 -1.83
CA LEU A 161 -9.43 -29.50 -1.93
C LEU A 161 -9.58 -30.84 -2.67
N THR A 162 -10.00 -31.87 -1.93
CA THR A 162 -10.58 -33.11 -2.46
C THR A 162 -11.82 -32.81 -3.31
N GLU A 163 -11.97 -33.67 -4.32
CA GLU A 163 -12.93 -33.72 -5.44
C GLU A 163 -14.38 -33.30 -5.16
#